data_AF-A0A2E5V2E0-F1
#
_entry.id   AF-A0A2E5V2E0-F1
#
_cell.length_a   1.000
_cell.length_b   1.000
_cell.length_c   1.000
_cell.angle_alpha   90.00
_cell.angle_beta   90.00
_cell.angle_gamma   90.00
#
_symmetry.space_group_name_H-M   'P 1'
#
loop_
_entity.id
_entity.type
_entity.pdbx_description
1 polymer ?
#
loop_
_entity_poly.entity_id
_entity_poly.type
_entity_poly.pdbx_seq_one_letter_code
_entity_poly.pdbx_strand_id
1 'polypeptide(L)'
;MGQKLELTLAMGDYEIVRALKEGTVEPDGIKLNILTKMDSTTRHWRFLRNQDFDVAECSCSSYLVARDQGMPFDGIPVFLHRRFRHGFMFINTTKGVKSPKDLIGCKMGVKQFQSSAQLWMRGILEHEYGVPHRSIEWFSELDESIEFEPPKNLKLTRLPNDKSVESMLAEGELDAVLHPDLIKPLVDKDPRVGRLFPNFKEEEISYFTRTRIFPIMHVLGIKREIVEKHPWVPLNLFHAFNEAKDLAMRRMVNPRIVPLAWYRESWEEQESLLGSDPWQYGMTLDNENQLTKLVGYSYEQGMIRREIPLEELFLPMSQGRKRGHVFRV
;
A
#
# COMPACT_ATOMS: atom_id res chain seq x y z
N MET A 1 -20.71 31.56 12.56
CA MET A 1 -20.01 30.51 11.79
C MET A 1 -20.69 29.20 12.13
N GLY A 2 -21.05 28.37 11.14
CA GLY A 2 -21.64 27.05 11.40
C GLY A 2 -20.63 26.12 12.09
N GLN A 3 -21.13 25.14 12.85
CA GLN A 3 -20.29 24.13 13.50
C GLN A 3 -19.69 23.20 12.43
N LYS A 4 -18.36 23.00 12.45
CA LYS A 4 -17.67 22.04 11.55
C LYS A 4 -18.05 20.60 11.94
N LEU A 5 -18.12 19.72 10.95
CA LEU A 5 -18.29 18.27 11.17
C LEU A 5 -16.99 17.70 11.75
N GLU A 6 -17.06 17.06 12.92
CA GLU A 6 -15.90 16.43 13.54
C GLU A 6 -15.75 15.00 13.03
N LEU A 7 -14.58 14.64 12.49
CA LEU A 7 -14.28 13.29 12.00
C LEU A 7 -12.93 12.81 12.52
N THR A 8 -12.84 11.53 12.86
CA THR A 8 -11.58 10.84 13.16
C THR A 8 -10.89 10.39 11.88
N LEU A 9 -9.58 10.63 11.79
CA LEU A 9 -8.76 10.25 10.65
C LEU A 9 -7.51 9.50 11.12
N ALA A 10 -7.40 8.21 10.80
CA ALA A 10 -6.20 7.43 11.10
C ALA A 10 -5.33 7.25 9.84
N MET A 11 -4.04 7.54 9.91
CA MET A 11 -3.10 7.40 8.78
C MET A 11 -1.66 7.23 9.23
N GLY A 12 -0.73 6.97 8.33
CA GLY A 12 0.70 7.03 8.58
C GLY A 12 1.20 8.47 8.75
N ASP A 13 2.32 8.63 9.46
CA ASP A 13 2.98 9.91 9.67
C ASP A 13 3.95 10.22 8.50
N TYR A 14 3.39 10.60 7.35
CA TYR A 14 4.16 10.88 6.13
C TYR A 14 4.28 12.37 5.85
N GLU A 15 5.32 12.78 5.12
CA GLU A 15 5.47 14.19 4.73
C GLU A 15 4.30 14.69 3.88
N ILE A 16 3.77 13.85 2.97
CA ILE A 16 2.65 14.18 2.07
C ILE A 16 1.31 14.45 2.75
N VAL A 17 1.21 14.17 4.06
CA VAL A 17 0.02 14.46 4.89
C VAL A 17 0.33 15.41 6.05
N ARG A 18 1.58 15.86 6.17
CA ARG A 18 2.03 16.70 7.28
C ARG A 18 1.24 18.00 7.39
N ALA A 19 0.92 18.64 6.27
CA ALA A 19 0.15 19.89 6.26
C ALA A 19 -1.27 19.74 6.83
N LEU A 20 -1.89 18.56 6.67
CA LEU A 20 -3.18 18.23 7.32
C LEU A 20 -2.99 18.05 8.83
N LYS A 21 -1.99 17.25 9.22
CA LYS A 21 -1.67 16.96 10.63
C LYS A 21 -1.34 18.22 11.42
N GLU A 22 -0.63 19.16 10.82
CA GLU A 22 -0.23 20.43 11.43
C GLU A 22 -1.29 21.53 11.29
N GLY A 23 -2.39 21.28 10.58
CA GLY A 23 -3.48 22.25 10.38
C GLY A 23 -3.14 23.40 9.42
N THR A 24 -2.07 23.29 8.63
CA THR A 24 -1.78 24.25 7.56
C THR A 24 -2.78 24.12 6.40
N VAL A 25 -3.27 22.90 6.18
CA VAL A 25 -4.37 22.59 5.26
C VAL A 25 -5.50 21.99 6.08
N GLU A 26 -6.72 22.51 5.89
CA GLU A 26 -7.92 21.97 6.51
C GLU A 26 -8.98 21.68 5.44
N PRO A 27 -9.62 20.51 5.43
CA PRO A 27 -10.78 20.26 4.59
C PRO A 27 -11.93 21.21 4.94
N ASP A 28 -12.54 21.81 3.92
CA ASP A 28 -13.64 22.75 4.13
C ASP A 28 -14.82 22.09 4.87
N GLY A 29 -15.38 22.80 5.83
CA GLY A 29 -16.49 22.32 6.68
C GLY A 29 -16.16 21.18 7.66
N ILE A 30 -14.94 20.65 7.69
CA ILE A 30 -14.55 19.47 8.48
C ILE A 30 -13.46 19.84 9.50
N LYS A 31 -13.58 19.30 10.71
CA LYS A 31 -12.54 19.33 11.75
C LYS A 31 -12.04 17.91 11.96
N LEU A 32 -10.76 17.67 11.64
CA LEU A 32 -10.16 16.34 11.74
C LEU A 32 -9.49 16.11 13.09
N ASN A 33 -9.79 14.98 13.72
CA ASN A 33 -8.99 14.40 14.80
C ASN A 33 -8.02 13.37 14.20
N ILE A 34 -6.76 13.77 13.97
CA ILE A 34 -5.78 13.01 13.21
C ILE A 34 -4.93 12.12 14.12
N LEU A 35 -4.90 10.82 13.82
CA LEU A 35 -4.20 9.78 14.59
C LEU A 35 -3.09 9.13 13.74
N THR A 36 -1.82 9.41 14.06
CA THR A 36 -0.67 8.91 13.27
C THR A 36 0.27 7.96 14.00
N LYS A 37 0.01 7.65 15.27
CA LYS A 37 0.94 6.88 16.12
C LYS A 37 0.88 5.36 15.93
N MET A 38 -0.09 4.86 15.17
CA MET A 38 -0.27 3.42 14.94
C MET A 38 0.58 2.95 13.76
N ASP A 39 1.11 1.74 13.86
CA ASP A 39 1.65 1.04 12.70
C ASP A 39 0.52 0.70 11.69
N SER A 40 0.95 0.32 10.49
CA SER A 40 0.06 0.02 9.37
C SER A 40 -0.91 -1.12 9.67
N THR A 41 -0.41 -2.24 10.21
CA THR A 41 -1.22 -3.44 10.47
C THR A 41 -2.26 -3.17 11.55
N THR A 42 -1.88 -2.52 12.65
CA THR A 42 -2.82 -2.12 13.71
C THR A 42 -3.89 -1.17 13.18
N ARG A 43 -3.51 -0.16 12.39
CA ARG A 43 -4.47 0.80 11.83
C ARG A 43 -5.49 0.12 10.91
N HIS A 44 -5.02 -0.75 10.01
CA HIS A 44 -5.89 -1.46 9.08
C HIS A 44 -6.90 -2.34 9.80
N TRP A 45 -6.44 -3.08 10.81
CA TRP A 45 -7.31 -3.92 11.65
C TRP A 45 -8.38 -3.09 12.36
N ARG A 46 -7.97 -2.02 13.04
CA ARG A 46 -8.89 -1.14 13.78
C ARG A 46 -9.92 -0.45 12.89
N PHE A 47 -9.55 -0.09 11.66
CA PHE A 47 -10.50 0.47 10.71
C PHE A 47 -11.44 -0.59 10.14
N LEU A 48 -10.88 -1.63 9.49
CA LEU A 48 -11.66 -2.57 8.70
C LEU A 48 -12.46 -3.55 9.57
N ARG A 49 -11.91 -3.98 10.71
CA ARG A 49 -12.54 -4.99 11.58
C ARG A 49 -13.31 -4.36 12.74
N ASN A 50 -12.70 -3.41 13.46
CA ASN A 50 -13.33 -2.79 14.62
C ASN A 50 -14.20 -1.57 14.28
N GLN A 51 -14.03 -0.97 13.10
CA GLN A 51 -14.71 0.26 12.69
C GLN A 51 -14.44 1.45 13.63
N ASP A 52 -13.23 1.52 14.19
CA ASP A 52 -12.83 2.50 15.21
C ASP A 52 -12.75 3.95 14.69
N PHE A 53 -12.66 4.14 13.37
CA PHE A 53 -12.43 5.45 12.74
C PHE A 53 -13.45 5.77 11.68
N ASP A 54 -13.71 7.06 11.49
CA ASP A 54 -14.59 7.59 10.45
C ASP A 54 -13.95 7.48 9.06
N VAL A 55 -12.66 7.83 9.00
CA VAL A 55 -11.82 7.78 7.81
C VAL A 55 -10.48 7.17 8.19
N ALA A 56 -9.93 6.29 7.35
CA ALA A 56 -8.59 5.77 7.59
C ALA A 56 -7.85 5.40 6.31
N GLU A 57 -6.53 5.53 6.36
CA GLU A 57 -5.64 4.85 5.43
C GLU A 57 -5.69 3.33 5.67
N CYS A 58 -6.01 2.56 4.63
CA CYS A 58 -6.04 1.11 4.68
C CYS A 58 -5.32 0.44 3.51
N SER A 59 -4.86 -0.80 3.71
CA SER A 59 -4.31 -1.63 2.64
C SER A 59 -5.34 -1.78 1.52
N CYS A 60 -4.96 -1.44 0.27
CA CYS A 60 -5.82 -1.66 -0.90
C CYS A 60 -6.26 -3.12 -1.02
N SER A 61 -5.39 -4.09 -0.77
CA SER A 61 -5.76 -5.50 -0.83
C SER A 61 -6.82 -5.87 0.23
N SER A 62 -6.62 -5.50 1.49
CA SER A 62 -7.63 -5.71 2.55
C SER A 62 -8.93 -4.95 2.27
N TYR A 63 -8.85 -3.77 1.66
CA TYR A 63 -9.99 -3.01 1.20
C TYR A 63 -10.79 -3.75 0.11
N LEU A 64 -10.12 -4.36 -0.87
CA LEU A 64 -10.78 -5.18 -1.89
C LEU A 64 -11.54 -6.35 -1.26
N VAL A 65 -10.93 -7.05 -0.29
CA VAL A 65 -11.58 -8.16 0.42
C VAL A 65 -12.79 -7.65 1.22
N ALA A 66 -12.66 -6.52 1.92
CA ALA A 66 -13.77 -5.90 2.64
C ALA A 66 -14.94 -5.55 1.69
N ARG A 67 -14.64 -5.01 0.50
CA ARG A 67 -15.66 -4.66 -0.51
C ARG A 67 -16.33 -5.90 -1.10
N ASP A 68 -15.58 -6.95 -1.41
CA ASP A 68 -16.12 -8.23 -1.90
C ASP A 68 -17.10 -8.87 -0.89
N GLN A 69 -16.84 -8.67 0.40
CA GLN A 69 -17.69 -9.15 1.50
C GLN A 69 -18.84 -8.20 1.86
N GLY A 70 -19.02 -7.10 1.13
CA GLY A 70 -20.13 -6.17 1.33
C GLY A 70 -19.98 -5.26 2.56
N MET A 71 -18.78 -5.11 3.11
CA MET A 71 -18.55 -4.23 4.27
C MET A 71 -18.87 -2.75 3.93
N PRO A 72 -19.31 -1.96 4.92
CA PRO A 72 -19.84 -0.61 4.71
C PRO A 72 -18.74 0.45 4.62
N PHE A 73 -17.74 0.22 3.77
CA PHE A 73 -16.67 1.18 3.48
C PHE A 73 -16.67 1.53 2.00
N ASP A 74 -16.35 2.78 1.71
CA ASP A 74 -16.12 3.26 0.36
C ASP A 74 -14.69 3.82 0.24
N GLY A 75 -14.14 3.81 -0.97
CA GLY A 75 -12.80 4.29 -1.26
C GLY A 75 -12.83 5.70 -1.79
N ILE A 76 -12.06 6.60 -1.17
CA ILE A 76 -11.67 7.87 -1.79
C ILE A 76 -10.36 7.59 -2.53
N PRO A 77 -10.19 7.98 -3.81
CA PRO A 77 -8.99 7.67 -4.60
C PRO A 77 -7.79 8.55 -4.17
N VAL A 78 -7.44 8.51 -2.89
CA VAL A 78 -6.25 9.09 -2.27
C VAL A 78 -5.34 7.93 -1.89
N PHE A 79 -4.15 7.90 -2.47
CA PHE A 79 -3.22 6.77 -2.39
C PHE A 79 -2.01 7.10 -1.52
N LEU A 80 -2.18 7.01 -0.20
CA LEU A 80 -1.24 7.54 0.79
C LEU A 80 0.10 6.80 0.86
N HIS A 81 0.19 5.61 0.27
CA HIS A 81 1.42 4.85 0.23
C HIS A 81 1.58 4.18 -1.13
N ARG A 82 2.75 4.42 -1.74
CA ARG A 82 3.24 3.74 -2.93
C ARG A 82 4.66 3.28 -2.67
N ARG A 83 5.04 2.12 -3.24
CA ARG A 83 6.40 1.61 -3.09
C ARG A 83 6.69 0.51 -4.09
N PHE A 84 7.87 0.50 -4.69
CA PHE A 84 8.36 -0.70 -5.34
C PHE A 84 8.67 -1.81 -4.32
N ARG A 85 8.53 -3.08 -4.72
CA ARG A 85 8.59 -4.21 -3.79
C ARG A 85 9.65 -5.25 -4.11
N HIS A 86 10.45 -5.08 -5.16
CA HIS A 86 11.55 -6.02 -5.46
C HIS A 86 12.58 -6.02 -4.33
N GLY A 87 12.88 -4.85 -3.76
CA GLY A 87 13.77 -4.75 -2.61
C GLY A 87 13.26 -5.50 -1.37
N PHE A 88 11.96 -5.78 -1.25
CA PHE A 88 11.35 -6.30 -0.03
C PHE A 88 11.14 -7.82 -0.02
N MET A 89 11.81 -8.51 -0.94
CA MET A 89 11.88 -9.96 -1.03
C MET A 89 13.23 -10.40 -0.48
N PHE A 90 13.20 -11.09 0.66
CA PHE A 90 14.39 -11.51 1.38
C PHE A 90 14.59 -13.01 1.27
N ILE A 91 15.83 -13.44 1.21
CA ILE A 91 16.21 -14.86 1.13
C ILE A 91 17.16 -15.21 2.26
N ASN A 92 17.17 -16.48 2.64
CA ASN A 92 18.28 -17.03 3.39
C ASN A 92 19.41 -17.37 2.39
N THR A 93 20.58 -16.77 2.57
CA THR A 93 21.71 -16.89 1.65
C THR A 93 22.34 -18.29 1.66
N THR A 94 22.08 -19.11 2.68
CA THR A 94 22.58 -20.49 2.78
C THR A 94 21.66 -21.52 2.14
N LYS A 95 20.49 -21.11 1.62
CA LYS A 95 19.49 -22.01 1.02
C LYS A 95 19.64 -22.23 -0.47
N GLY A 96 20.63 -21.58 -1.10
CA GLY A 96 20.95 -21.80 -2.52
C GLY A 96 20.00 -21.14 -3.52
N VAL A 97 19.11 -20.24 -3.09
CA VAL A 97 18.26 -19.42 -3.97
C VAL A 97 19.14 -18.43 -4.74
N LYS A 98 19.25 -18.58 -6.07
CA LYS A 98 20.07 -17.73 -6.94
C LYS A 98 19.25 -16.90 -7.92
N SER A 99 18.03 -17.33 -8.20
CA SER A 99 17.09 -16.68 -9.09
C SER A 99 15.66 -16.81 -8.55
N PRO A 100 14.72 -15.96 -8.98
CA PRO A 100 13.32 -16.06 -8.55
C PRO A 100 12.70 -17.45 -8.77
N LYS A 101 13.05 -18.14 -9.87
CA LYS A 101 12.51 -19.48 -10.17
C LYS A 101 12.91 -20.55 -9.18
N ASP A 102 13.98 -20.34 -8.42
CA ASP A 102 14.41 -21.26 -7.37
C ASP A 102 13.44 -21.25 -6.17
N LEU A 103 12.51 -20.29 -6.09
CA LEU A 103 11.47 -20.22 -5.06
C LEU A 103 10.34 -21.25 -5.28
N ILE A 104 10.26 -21.89 -6.44
CA ILE A 104 9.23 -22.89 -6.74
C ILE A 104 9.45 -24.10 -5.81
N GLY A 105 8.45 -24.40 -4.98
CA GLY A 105 8.51 -25.46 -3.98
C GLY A 105 9.15 -25.07 -2.65
N CYS A 106 9.60 -23.82 -2.48
CA CYS A 106 10.20 -23.33 -1.24
C CYS A 106 9.16 -23.09 -0.13
N LYS A 107 9.69 -22.99 1.10
CA LYS A 107 8.97 -22.50 2.28
C LYS A 107 9.18 -21.01 2.43
N MET A 108 8.11 -20.23 2.38
CA MET A 108 8.19 -18.76 2.42
C MET A 108 7.34 -18.15 3.52
N GLY A 109 7.89 -17.14 4.19
CA GLY A 109 7.19 -16.37 5.23
C GLY A 109 6.55 -15.09 4.72
N VAL A 110 5.46 -14.69 5.35
CA VAL A 110 4.79 -13.38 5.20
C VAL A 110 4.29 -12.89 6.56
N LYS A 111 4.25 -11.57 6.79
CA LYS A 111 3.58 -11.03 8.00
C LYS A 111 2.09 -11.31 8.00
N GLN A 112 1.41 -10.99 6.90
CA GLN A 112 0.01 -11.28 6.63
C GLN A 112 -0.06 -11.74 5.18
N PHE A 113 -0.93 -12.68 4.84
CA PHE A 113 -1.06 -13.09 3.45
C PHE A 113 -1.77 -12.01 2.62
N GLN A 114 -2.72 -11.28 3.24
CA GLN A 114 -3.61 -10.33 2.58
C GLN A 114 -2.98 -8.98 2.22
N SER A 115 -2.01 -8.45 2.98
CA SER A 115 -1.57 -7.06 2.82
C SER A 115 -1.12 -6.70 1.39
N SER A 116 -1.33 -5.45 0.95
CA SER A 116 -1.04 -5.01 -0.43
C SER A 116 0.40 -5.26 -0.86
N ALA A 117 1.37 -5.08 0.04
CA ALA A 117 2.78 -5.35 -0.26
C ALA A 117 2.97 -6.81 -0.71
N GLN A 118 2.30 -7.73 -0.01
CA GLN A 118 2.40 -9.16 -0.24
C GLN A 118 1.65 -9.58 -1.50
N LEU A 119 0.48 -9.00 -1.73
CA LEU A 119 -0.28 -9.19 -2.98
C LEU A 119 0.57 -8.78 -4.19
N TRP A 120 1.17 -7.58 -4.15
CA TRP A 120 2.04 -7.08 -5.21
C TRP A 120 3.28 -7.96 -5.42
N MET A 121 3.98 -8.33 -4.34
CA MET A 121 5.18 -9.16 -4.45
C MET A 121 4.89 -10.52 -5.08
N ARG A 122 3.80 -11.19 -4.67
CA ARG A 122 3.38 -12.45 -5.28
C ARG A 122 2.94 -12.28 -6.73
N GLY A 123 2.17 -11.24 -7.04
CA GLY A 123 1.75 -10.95 -8.42
C GLY A 123 2.93 -10.65 -9.35
N ILE A 124 3.93 -9.90 -8.87
CA ILE A 124 5.19 -9.63 -9.59
C ILE A 124 5.96 -10.93 -9.82
N LEU A 125 6.18 -11.73 -8.77
CA LEU A 125 6.88 -13.02 -8.89
C LEU A 125 6.22 -13.95 -9.90
N GLU A 126 4.90 -14.01 -9.91
CA GLU A 126 4.14 -14.87 -10.82
C GLU A 126 4.17 -14.38 -12.26
N HIS A 127 3.85 -13.11 -12.50
CA HIS A 127 3.67 -12.58 -13.86
C HIS A 127 4.99 -12.18 -14.52
N GLU A 128 5.97 -11.68 -13.77
CA GLU A 128 7.25 -11.22 -14.34
C GLU A 128 8.34 -12.29 -14.31
N TYR A 129 8.26 -13.25 -13.38
CA TYR A 129 9.32 -14.24 -13.17
C TYR A 129 8.86 -15.70 -13.32
N GLY A 130 7.56 -15.93 -13.52
CA GLY A 130 7.01 -17.28 -13.70
C GLY A 130 7.10 -18.13 -12.44
N VAL A 131 6.90 -17.52 -11.27
CA VAL A 131 6.87 -18.19 -9.95
C VAL A 131 5.44 -18.20 -9.43
N PRO A 132 4.64 -19.23 -9.71
CA PRO A 132 3.24 -19.25 -9.30
C PRO A 132 3.12 -19.24 -7.78
N HIS A 133 2.27 -18.37 -7.22
CA HIS A 133 2.10 -18.29 -5.75
C HIS A 133 1.66 -19.61 -5.14
N ARG A 134 0.95 -20.47 -5.89
CA ARG A 134 0.49 -21.80 -5.44
C ARG A 134 1.59 -22.86 -5.43
N SER A 135 2.75 -22.57 -6.02
CA SER A 135 3.91 -23.47 -6.00
C SER A 135 4.71 -23.39 -4.70
N ILE A 136 4.40 -22.42 -3.83
CA ILE A 136 5.11 -22.12 -2.58
C ILE A 136 4.31 -22.65 -1.37
N GLU A 137 5.01 -23.08 -0.33
CA GLU A 137 4.44 -23.34 0.99
C GLU A 137 4.54 -22.07 1.85
N TRP A 138 3.41 -21.43 2.16
CA TRP A 138 3.36 -20.15 2.84
C TRP A 138 3.17 -20.29 4.35
N PHE A 139 3.91 -19.47 5.09
CA PHE A 139 3.81 -19.33 6.54
C PHE A 139 3.48 -17.88 6.89
N SER A 140 2.36 -17.64 7.56
CA SER A 140 1.89 -16.29 7.87
C SER A 140 1.96 -16.01 9.37
N GLU A 141 2.50 -14.86 9.77
CA GLU A 141 2.75 -14.54 11.18
C GLU A 141 1.52 -13.99 11.92
N LEU A 142 0.78 -13.05 11.30
CA LEU A 142 -0.30 -12.28 11.93
C LEU A 142 -1.64 -12.51 11.26
N ASP A 143 -2.72 -12.53 12.04
CA ASP A 143 -4.09 -12.61 11.54
C ASP A 143 -4.37 -11.62 10.39
N GLU A 144 -5.26 -12.01 9.49
CA GLU A 144 -5.62 -11.17 8.36
C GLU A 144 -6.52 -10.01 8.80
N SER A 145 -6.38 -8.85 8.18
CA SER A 145 -7.18 -7.66 8.55
C SER A 145 -8.68 -7.92 8.33
N ILE A 146 -9.00 -8.64 7.27
CA ILE A 146 -10.33 -9.21 7.00
C ILE A 146 -10.14 -10.72 6.79
N GLU A 147 -10.94 -11.53 7.48
CA GLU A 147 -10.94 -12.98 7.29
C GLU A 147 -11.28 -13.33 5.84
N PHE A 148 -10.58 -14.29 5.26
CA PHE A 148 -10.91 -14.84 3.95
C PHE A 148 -10.70 -16.35 4.00
N GLU A 149 -11.38 -17.08 3.11
CA GLU A 149 -11.15 -18.52 2.96
C GLU A 149 -10.05 -18.74 1.91
N PRO A 150 -8.86 -19.24 2.30
CA PRO A 150 -7.82 -19.54 1.34
C PRO A 150 -8.29 -20.61 0.34
N PRO A 151 -7.96 -20.49 -0.96
CA PRO A 151 -8.28 -21.54 -1.91
C PRO A 151 -7.73 -22.90 -1.49
N LYS A 152 -8.46 -23.99 -1.75
CA LYS A 152 -8.07 -25.35 -1.32
C LYS A 152 -6.68 -25.82 -1.80
N ASN A 153 -6.22 -25.30 -2.93
CA ASN A 153 -4.91 -25.60 -3.51
C ASN A 153 -3.81 -24.60 -3.11
N LEU A 154 -4.08 -23.67 -2.18
CA LEU A 154 -3.09 -22.79 -1.58
C LEU A 154 -2.58 -23.42 -0.28
N LYS A 155 -1.26 -23.63 -0.18
CA LYS A 155 -0.61 -24.10 1.05
C LYS A 155 -0.29 -22.89 1.94
N LEU A 156 -1.16 -22.59 2.90
CA LEU A 156 -0.99 -21.48 3.82
C LEU A 156 -1.16 -21.95 5.27
N THR A 157 -0.12 -21.78 6.07
CA THR A 157 -0.09 -22.16 7.49
C THR A 157 0.09 -20.92 8.36
N ARG A 158 -0.81 -20.70 9.30
CA ARG A 158 -0.65 -19.68 10.35
C ARG A 158 0.41 -20.15 11.35
N LEU A 159 1.41 -19.32 11.62
CA LEU A 159 2.43 -19.60 12.61
C LEU A 159 1.89 -19.41 14.04
N PRO A 160 2.43 -20.15 15.03
CA PRO A 160 2.22 -19.85 16.44
C PRO A 160 2.70 -18.44 16.84
N ASN A 161 2.10 -17.85 17.87
CA ASN A 161 2.38 -16.47 18.31
C ASN A 161 3.82 -16.23 18.79
N ASP A 162 4.56 -17.27 19.15
CA ASP A 162 5.95 -17.21 19.61
C ASP A 162 6.96 -17.33 18.45
N LYS A 163 6.51 -17.57 17.22
CA LYS A 163 7.34 -17.67 16.02
C LYS A 163 7.29 -16.36 15.21
N SER A 164 8.42 -16.01 14.61
CA SER A 164 8.56 -14.85 13.73
C SER A 164 9.16 -15.25 12.38
N VAL A 165 8.58 -14.77 11.28
CA VAL A 165 9.09 -15.07 9.93
C VAL A 165 10.50 -14.52 9.72
N GLU A 166 10.86 -13.40 10.36
CA GLU A 166 12.21 -12.83 10.28
C GLU A 166 13.26 -13.73 10.95
N SER A 167 12.94 -14.26 12.13
CA SER A 167 13.85 -15.16 12.86
C SER A 167 13.97 -16.50 12.13
N MET A 168 12.84 -17.07 11.71
CA MET A 168 12.80 -18.31 10.93
C MET A 168 13.57 -18.20 9.61
N LEU A 169 13.57 -17.03 8.96
CA LEU A 169 14.41 -16.76 7.79
C LEU A 169 15.89 -16.84 8.16
N ALA A 170 16.32 -16.10 9.18
CA ALA A 170 17.73 -16.05 9.58
C ALA A 170 18.26 -17.42 10.04
N GLU A 171 17.41 -18.22 10.69
CA GLU A 171 17.72 -19.58 11.16
C GLU A 171 17.64 -20.64 10.05
N GLY A 172 17.10 -20.30 8.87
CA GLY A 172 16.97 -21.22 7.75
C GLY A 172 15.82 -22.21 7.90
N GLU A 173 14.85 -21.93 8.77
CA GLU A 173 13.56 -22.63 8.79
C GLU A 173 12.71 -22.25 7.56
N LEU A 174 12.86 -21.03 7.06
CA LEU A 174 12.27 -20.52 5.81
C LEU A 174 13.36 -20.22 4.78
N ASP A 175 13.05 -20.45 3.50
CA ASP A 175 13.97 -20.17 2.39
C ASP A 175 13.95 -18.69 1.98
N ALA A 176 12.77 -18.07 2.07
CA ALA A 176 12.57 -16.67 1.76
C ALA A 176 11.43 -16.05 2.58
N VAL A 177 11.40 -14.72 2.66
CA VAL A 177 10.32 -13.94 3.26
C VAL A 177 9.99 -12.79 2.34
N LEU A 178 8.69 -12.60 2.08
CA LEU A 178 8.18 -11.36 1.55
C LEU A 178 7.76 -10.51 2.75
N HIS A 179 8.18 -9.24 2.83
CA HIS A 179 7.90 -8.40 4.00
C HIS A 179 7.46 -6.98 3.60
N PRO A 180 6.53 -6.33 4.31
CA PRO A 180 6.16 -4.94 4.00
C PRO A 180 7.25 -3.92 4.32
N ASP A 181 8.16 -4.24 5.24
CA ASP A 181 9.20 -3.35 5.77
C ASP A 181 10.61 -3.96 5.63
N LEU A 182 11.65 -3.17 5.92
CA LEU A 182 12.98 -3.75 6.12
C LEU A 182 12.96 -4.62 7.37
N ILE A 183 13.56 -5.81 7.26
CA ILE A 183 13.62 -6.78 8.36
C ILE A 183 14.87 -6.57 9.20
N LYS A 184 14.78 -6.84 10.50
CA LYS A 184 15.87 -6.61 11.45
C LYS A 184 17.16 -7.34 11.07
N PRO A 185 17.16 -8.63 10.68
CA PRO A 185 18.39 -9.33 10.28
C PRO A 185 19.12 -8.65 9.12
N LEU A 186 18.40 -8.07 8.16
CA LEU A 186 19.02 -7.34 7.04
C LEU A 186 19.65 -6.03 7.51
N VAL A 187 18.96 -5.27 8.38
CA VAL A 187 19.46 -4.00 8.94
C VAL A 187 20.70 -4.24 9.80
N ASP A 188 20.69 -5.31 10.58
CA ASP A 188 21.81 -5.76 11.41
C ASP A 188 22.94 -6.40 10.59
N LYS A 189 22.77 -6.52 9.26
CA LYS A 189 23.73 -7.12 8.31
C LYS A 189 24.08 -8.57 8.63
N ASP A 190 23.11 -9.36 9.08
CA ASP A 190 23.27 -10.79 9.23
C ASP A 190 23.64 -11.42 7.87
N PRO A 191 24.81 -12.07 7.74
CA PRO A 191 25.26 -12.62 6.46
C PRO A 191 24.36 -13.74 5.92
N ARG A 192 23.52 -14.33 6.78
CA ARG A 192 22.53 -15.36 6.40
C ARG A 192 21.32 -14.78 5.67
N VAL A 193 21.11 -13.46 5.69
CA VAL A 193 19.93 -12.81 5.12
C VAL A 193 20.34 -11.85 4.02
N GLY A 194 19.74 -12.01 2.84
CA GLY A 194 19.97 -11.17 1.67
C GLY A 194 18.68 -10.74 1.00
N ARG A 195 18.78 -9.87 -0.01
CA ARG A 195 17.67 -9.57 -0.92
C ARG A 195 17.69 -10.59 -2.06
N LEU A 196 16.51 -11.02 -2.51
CA LEU A 196 16.36 -11.83 -3.72
C LEU A 196 16.92 -11.11 -4.95
N PHE A 197 16.73 -9.78 -5.00
CA PHE A 197 17.28 -8.90 -6.02
C PHE A 197 18.35 -7.99 -5.39
N PRO A 198 19.65 -8.35 -5.44
CA PRO A 198 20.71 -7.49 -4.95
C PRO A 198 20.73 -6.10 -5.63
N ASN A 199 20.40 -6.07 -6.92
CA ASN A 199 20.26 -4.87 -7.76
C ASN A 199 18.79 -4.39 -7.87
N PHE A 200 18.01 -4.49 -6.79
CA PHE A 200 16.57 -4.19 -6.79
C PHE A 200 16.19 -2.86 -7.45
N LYS A 201 16.97 -1.79 -7.31
CA LYS A 201 16.66 -0.50 -7.96
C LYS A 201 16.63 -0.60 -9.49
N GLU A 202 17.59 -1.30 -10.08
CA GLU A 202 17.64 -1.52 -11.53
C GLU A 202 16.44 -2.35 -11.99
N GLU A 203 16.10 -3.38 -11.24
CA GLU A 203 14.93 -4.22 -11.54
C GLU A 203 13.62 -3.44 -11.41
N GLU A 204 13.51 -2.56 -10.41
CA GLU A 204 12.35 -1.68 -10.20
C GLU A 204 12.18 -0.67 -11.35
N ILE A 205 13.28 -0.11 -11.84
CA ILE A 205 13.28 0.76 -13.03
C ILE A 205 12.88 -0.04 -14.27
N SER A 206 13.41 -1.25 -14.43
CA SER A 206 13.10 -2.15 -15.54
C SER A 206 11.61 -2.52 -15.55
N TYR A 207 11.08 -2.90 -14.39
CA TYR A 207 9.65 -3.16 -14.16
C TYR A 207 8.78 -1.96 -14.50
N PHE A 208 9.13 -0.76 -13.99
CA PHE A 208 8.36 0.45 -14.27
C PHE A 208 8.42 0.83 -15.76
N THR A 209 9.56 0.65 -16.42
CA THR A 209 9.70 0.93 -17.85
C THR A 209 8.77 0.05 -18.69
N ARG A 210 8.66 -1.24 -18.35
CA ARG A 210 7.80 -2.19 -19.07
C ARG A 210 6.31 -2.01 -18.75
N THR A 211 5.98 -1.75 -17.50
CA THR A 211 4.60 -1.84 -16.99
C THR A 211 3.94 -0.49 -16.70
N ARG A 212 4.74 0.55 -16.49
CA ARG A 212 4.33 1.86 -15.94
C ARG A 212 3.67 1.77 -14.55
N ILE A 213 3.91 0.68 -13.82
CA ILE A 213 3.34 0.44 -12.49
C ILE A 213 4.32 0.91 -11.41
N PHE A 214 3.94 1.96 -10.67
CA PHE A 214 4.54 2.31 -9.39
C PHE A 214 3.57 1.94 -8.25
N PRO A 215 3.71 0.74 -7.64
CA PRO A 215 2.62 0.06 -6.95
C PRO A 215 1.90 0.88 -5.88
N ILE A 216 0.58 1.00 -6.02
CA ILE A 216 -0.33 1.55 -5.00
C ILE A 216 -0.49 0.54 -3.86
N MET A 217 -0.15 0.94 -2.64
CA MET A 217 -0.24 0.11 -1.45
C MET A 217 -1.51 0.38 -0.68
N HIS A 218 -1.77 1.65 -0.36
CA HIS A 218 -2.85 2.03 0.54
C HIS A 218 -3.82 3.02 -0.11
N VAL A 219 -5.07 2.97 0.34
CA VAL A 219 -6.19 3.82 -0.07
C VAL A 219 -6.78 4.50 1.15
N LEU A 220 -7.41 5.67 0.96
CA LEU A 220 -8.22 6.30 1.99
C LEU A 220 -9.64 5.72 1.99
N GLY A 221 -9.94 4.90 2.99
CA GLY A 221 -11.28 4.39 3.24
C GLY A 221 -12.11 5.35 4.09
N ILE A 222 -13.42 5.39 3.84
CA ILE A 222 -14.41 6.14 4.61
C ILE A 222 -15.61 5.24 4.93
N LYS A 223 -16.21 5.39 6.11
CA LYS A 223 -17.47 4.72 6.43
C LYS A 223 -18.59 5.20 5.50
N ARG A 224 -19.34 4.26 4.92
CA ARG A 224 -20.43 4.54 3.98
C ARG A 224 -21.50 5.46 4.58
N GLU A 225 -21.83 5.28 5.87
CA GLU A 225 -22.84 6.11 6.54
C GLU A 225 -22.48 7.62 6.55
N ILE A 226 -21.18 7.96 6.50
CA ILE A 226 -20.73 9.36 6.44
C ILE A 226 -20.99 9.93 5.04
N VAL A 227 -20.74 9.12 4.00
CA VAL A 227 -21.01 9.50 2.61
C VAL A 227 -22.51 9.72 2.40
N GLU A 228 -23.35 8.84 2.95
CA GLU A 228 -24.80 8.94 2.86
C GLU A 228 -25.36 10.18 3.59
N LYS A 229 -24.86 10.47 4.79
CA LYS A 229 -25.28 11.63 5.59
C LYS A 229 -24.69 12.96 5.10
N HIS A 230 -23.46 12.92 4.58
CA HIS A 230 -22.66 14.08 4.22
C HIS A 230 -21.92 13.87 2.89
N PRO A 231 -22.63 13.83 1.74
CA PRO A 231 -22.05 13.47 0.44
C PRO A 231 -20.97 14.43 -0.08
N TRP A 232 -20.84 15.61 0.53
CA TRP A 232 -19.79 16.60 0.23
C TRP A 232 -18.44 16.29 0.90
N VAL A 233 -18.42 15.44 1.94
CA VAL A 233 -17.21 15.13 2.73
C VAL A 233 -16.09 14.49 1.90
N PRO A 234 -16.34 13.43 1.10
CA PRO A 234 -15.27 12.77 0.33
C PRO A 234 -14.49 13.72 -0.57
N LEU A 235 -15.20 14.66 -1.20
CA LEU A 235 -14.64 15.62 -2.14
C LEU A 235 -13.79 16.67 -1.44
N ASN A 236 -14.25 17.19 -0.30
CA ASN A 236 -13.47 18.14 0.51
C ASN A 236 -12.22 17.48 1.11
N LEU A 237 -12.31 16.21 1.52
CA LEU A 237 -11.14 15.42 1.90
C LEU A 237 -10.19 15.28 0.70
N PHE A 238 -10.68 14.83 -0.46
CA PHE A 238 -9.87 14.65 -1.66
C PHE A 238 -9.08 15.92 -2.03
N HIS A 239 -9.72 17.09 -1.98
CA HIS A 239 -9.05 18.38 -2.24
C HIS A 239 -7.98 18.68 -1.19
N ALA A 240 -8.28 18.53 0.10
CA ALA A 240 -7.34 18.81 1.18
C ALA A 240 -6.12 17.87 1.14
N PHE A 241 -6.31 16.60 0.79
CA PHE A 241 -5.21 15.65 0.60
C PHE A 241 -4.32 16.01 -0.60
N ASN A 242 -4.90 16.43 -1.72
CA ASN A 242 -4.12 16.89 -2.87
C ASN A 242 -3.31 18.15 -2.51
N GLU A 243 -3.92 19.13 -1.84
CA GLU A 243 -3.23 20.34 -1.42
C GLU A 243 -2.07 20.03 -0.47
N ALA A 244 -2.28 19.16 0.52
CA ALA A 244 -1.23 18.74 1.45
C ALA A 244 -0.07 18.03 0.75
N LYS A 245 -0.36 17.11 -0.18
CA LYS A 245 0.64 16.44 -1.02
C LYS A 245 1.42 17.47 -1.84
N ASP A 246 0.75 18.42 -2.47
CA ASP A 246 1.41 19.41 -3.33
C ASP A 246 2.36 20.32 -2.53
N LEU A 247 1.96 20.73 -1.32
CA LEU A 247 2.83 21.48 -0.41
C LEU A 247 4.05 20.66 0.00
N ALA A 248 3.84 19.38 0.33
CA ALA A 248 4.92 18.45 0.67
C ALA A 248 5.89 18.26 -0.50
N MET A 249 5.40 18.00 -1.71
CA MET A 249 6.23 17.81 -2.91
C MET A 249 7.07 19.06 -3.21
N ARG A 250 6.49 20.26 -3.11
CA ARG A 250 7.25 21.53 -3.25
C ARG A 250 8.32 21.69 -2.18
N ARG A 251 8.02 21.30 -0.94
CA ARG A 251 8.97 21.35 0.18
C ARG A 251 10.13 20.39 -0.01
N MET A 252 9.87 19.16 -0.48
CA MET A 252 10.86 18.11 -0.70
C MET A 252 11.88 18.45 -1.79
N VAL A 253 11.63 19.44 -2.66
CA VAL A 253 12.63 19.95 -3.60
C VAL A 253 13.88 20.49 -2.88
N ASN A 254 13.74 21.00 -1.65
CA ASN A 254 14.85 21.57 -0.88
C ASN A 254 15.72 20.46 -0.25
N PRO A 255 16.97 20.25 -0.70
CA PRO A 255 17.80 19.15 -0.20
C PRO A 255 18.21 19.28 1.27
N ARG A 256 18.12 20.48 1.86
CA ARG A 256 18.56 20.74 3.24
C ARG A 256 17.67 20.09 4.31
N ILE A 257 16.47 19.63 3.95
CA ILE A 257 15.53 19.01 4.90
C ILE A 257 15.73 17.50 5.03
N VAL A 258 16.55 16.89 4.17
CA VAL A 258 16.85 15.45 4.18
C VAL A 258 18.37 15.26 4.35
N PRO A 259 18.84 14.58 5.42
CA PRO A 259 20.27 14.41 5.68
C PRO A 259 20.89 13.27 4.84
N LEU A 260 20.75 13.34 3.52
CA LEU A 260 21.36 12.41 2.56
C LEU A 260 22.30 13.18 1.62
N ALA A 261 23.55 12.72 1.52
CA ALA A 261 24.60 13.41 0.75
C ALA A 261 24.23 13.64 -0.73
N TRP A 262 23.57 12.67 -1.35
CA TRP A 262 23.16 12.69 -2.76
C TRP A 262 21.65 12.85 -2.95
N TYR A 263 20.99 13.52 -2.00
CA TYR A 263 19.53 13.68 -2.04
C TYR A 263 19.05 14.34 -3.34
N ARG A 264 19.72 15.43 -3.76
CA ARG A 264 19.30 16.19 -4.95
C ARG A 264 19.41 15.37 -6.23
N GLU A 265 20.50 14.61 -6.37
CA GLU A 265 20.71 13.70 -7.50
C GLU A 265 19.64 12.60 -7.53
N SER A 266 19.35 11.99 -6.38
CA SER A 266 18.28 10.99 -6.25
C SER A 266 16.90 11.56 -6.59
N TRP A 267 16.63 12.82 -6.23
CA TRP A 267 15.39 13.51 -6.57
C TRP A 267 15.26 13.75 -8.08
N GLU A 268 16.31 14.24 -8.73
CA GLU A 268 16.34 14.52 -10.18
C GLU A 268 16.21 13.23 -11.00
N GLU A 269 16.88 12.16 -10.58
CA GLU A 269 16.75 10.84 -11.18
C GLU A 269 15.32 10.32 -11.05
N GLN A 270 14.72 10.40 -9.86
CA GLN A 270 13.33 9.99 -9.65
C GLN A 270 12.37 10.80 -10.54
N GLU A 271 12.51 12.12 -10.61
CA GLU A 271 11.67 12.99 -11.45
C GLU A 271 11.81 12.63 -12.94
N SER A 272 13.03 12.33 -13.40
CA SER A 272 13.27 11.90 -14.78
C SER A 272 12.59 10.56 -15.13
N LEU A 273 12.49 9.65 -14.16
CA LEU A 273 11.96 8.30 -14.36
C LEU A 273 10.44 8.26 -14.17
N LEU A 274 9.94 8.86 -13.09
CA LEU A 274 8.56 8.73 -12.64
C LEU A 274 7.70 9.98 -12.88
N GLY A 275 8.31 11.08 -13.35
CA GLY A 275 7.66 12.38 -13.50
C GLY A 275 7.65 13.21 -12.22
N SER A 276 7.02 14.37 -12.29
CA SER A 276 7.00 15.37 -11.21
C SER A 276 6.09 15.00 -10.02
N ASP A 277 5.12 14.12 -10.23
CA ASP A 277 4.19 13.67 -9.19
C ASP A 277 3.90 12.16 -9.24
N PRO A 278 4.85 11.31 -8.79
CA PRO A 278 4.62 9.87 -8.68
C PRO A 278 3.57 9.48 -7.63
N TRP A 279 3.17 10.40 -6.75
CA TRP A 279 2.14 10.20 -5.73
C TRP A 279 0.76 10.73 -6.14
N GLN A 280 0.52 10.97 -7.43
CA GLN A 280 -0.77 11.45 -7.95
C GLN A 280 -1.98 10.68 -7.37
N TYR A 281 -3.00 11.43 -6.99
CA TYR A 281 -4.30 10.94 -6.52
C TYR A 281 -5.35 11.00 -7.64
N GLY A 282 -6.48 10.33 -7.43
CA GLY A 282 -7.61 10.30 -8.36
C GLY A 282 -7.57 9.12 -9.33
N MET A 283 -8.66 8.96 -10.08
CA MET A 283 -8.82 7.95 -11.13
C MET A 283 -8.18 8.45 -12.44
N THR A 284 -6.86 8.64 -12.42
CA THR A 284 -6.08 8.89 -13.64
C THR A 284 -5.85 7.59 -14.39
N LEU A 285 -5.56 7.65 -15.69
CA LEU A 285 -5.32 6.44 -16.50
C LEU A 285 -4.24 5.52 -15.89
N ASP A 286 -3.15 6.11 -15.37
CA ASP A 286 -2.08 5.34 -14.73
C ASP A 286 -2.57 4.64 -13.44
N ASN A 287 -3.39 5.32 -12.65
CA ASN A 287 -3.95 4.75 -11.42
C ASN A 287 -4.99 3.67 -11.72
N GLU A 288 -5.86 3.89 -12.72
CA GLU A 288 -6.84 2.91 -13.19
C GLU A 288 -6.16 1.62 -13.65
N ASN A 289 -5.09 1.73 -14.45
CA ASN A 289 -4.31 0.58 -14.90
C ASN A 289 -3.71 -0.21 -13.73
N GLN A 290 -3.13 0.49 -12.75
CA GLN A 290 -2.54 -0.15 -11.57
C GLN A 290 -3.59 -0.81 -10.66
N LEU A 291 -4.71 -0.14 -10.43
CA LEU A 291 -5.81 -0.66 -9.62
C LEU A 291 -6.48 -1.85 -10.29
N THR A 292 -6.65 -1.82 -11.61
CA THR A 292 -7.15 -2.96 -12.39
C THR A 292 -6.21 -4.16 -12.24
N LYS A 293 -4.89 -3.95 -12.33
CA LYS A 293 -3.91 -5.02 -12.11
C LYS A 293 -3.95 -5.55 -10.67
N LEU A 294 -4.12 -4.68 -9.69
CA LEU A 294 -4.29 -5.06 -8.27
C LEU A 294 -5.55 -5.92 -8.06
N VAL A 295 -6.68 -5.56 -8.67
CA VAL A 295 -7.93 -6.34 -8.63
C VAL A 295 -7.72 -7.71 -9.26
N GLY A 296 -7.08 -7.78 -10.44
CA GLY A 296 -6.73 -9.03 -11.10
C GLY A 296 -5.86 -9.93 -10.21
N TYR A 297 -4.79 -9.39 -9.62
CA TYR A 297 -3.96 -10.13 -8.66
C TYR A 297 -4.75 -10.63 -7.45
N SER A 298 -5.65 -9.80 -6.92
CA SER A 298 -6.51 -10.19 -5.80
C SER A 298 -7.41 -11.37 -6.17
N TYR A 299 -7.99 -11.35 -7.37
CA TYR A 299 -8.85 -12.42 -7.89
C TYR A 299 -8.06 -13.71 -8.17
N GLU A 300 -6.96 -13.63 -8.91
CA GLU A 300 -6.09 -14.77 -9.24
C GLU A 300 -5.56 -15.51 -7.99
N GLN A 301 -5.22 -14.74 -6.95
CA GLN A 301 -4.72 -15.26 -5.68
C GLN A 301 -5.84 -15.74 -4.74
N GLY A 302 -7.11 -15.60 -5.14
CA GLY A 302 -8.28 -16.09 -4.40
C GLY A 302 -8.62 -15.28 -3.16
N MET A 303 -8.30 -13.98 -3.14
CA MET A 303 -8.66 -13.05 -2.06
C MET A 303 -10.08 -12.50 -2.20
N ILE A 304 -10.53 -12.33 -3.44
CA ILE A 304 -11.88 -11.85 -3.80
C ILE A 304 -12.56 -12.83 -4.74
N ARG A 305 -13.90 -12.90 -4.70
CA ARG A 305 -14.70 -13.87 -5.46
C ARG A 305 -14.92 -13.49 -6.92
N ARG A 306 -14.76 -12.20 -7.26
CA ARG A 306 -14.87 -11.67 -8.62
C ARG A 306 -13.93 -10.49 -8.80
N GLU A 307 -13.63 -10.16 -10.05
CA GLU A 307 -13.01 -8.88 -10.37
C GLU A 307 -14.05 -7.76 -10.15
N ILE A 308 -13.82 -6.92 -9.14
CA ILE A 308 -14.72 -5.81 -8.80
C ILE A 308 -14.38 -4.61 -9.70
N PRO A 309 -15.34 -4.07 -10.47
CA PRO A 309 -15.14 -2.85 -11.26
C PRO A 309 -14.71 -1.67 -10.39
N LEU A 310 -13.83 -0.80 -10.91
CA LEU A 310 -13.27 0.30 -10.13
C LEU A 310 -14.33 1.32 -9.70
N GLU A 311 -15.39 1.50 -10.48
CA GLU A 311 -16.55 2.34 -10.16
C GLU A 311 -17.35 1.83 -8.96
N GLU A 312 -17.29 0.53 -8.64
CA GLU A 312 -17.87 -0.01 -7.41
C GLU A 312 -16.93 0.16 -6.21
N LEU A 313 -15.64 0.39 -6.46
CA LEU A 313 -14.60 0.53 -5.44
C LEU A 313 -14.33 1.98 -5.06
N PHE A 314 -14.57 2.96 -5.94
CA PHE A 314 -14.15 4.33 -5.70
C PHE A 314 -15.29 5.32 -5.89
N LEU A 315 -15.41 6.24 -4.94
CA LEU A 315 -16.34 7.35 -5.04
C LEU A 315 -15.93 8.29 -6.20
N PRO A 316 -16.90 8.86 -6.94
CA PRO A 316 -16.60 9.82 -7.99
C PRO A 316 -16.13 11.15 -7.40
N MET A 317 -14.91 11.57 -7.71
CA MET A 317 -14.35 12.85 -7.24
C MET A 317 -14.54 14.01 -8.23
N SER A 318 -15.38 13.83 -9.27
CA SER A 318 -15.66 14.87 -10.26
C SER A 318 -16.84 15.74 -9.84
N GLN A 319 -16.74 17.07 -10.01
CA GLN A 319 -17.84 18.02 -9.84
C GLN A 319 -18.56 18.37 -11.18
N GLY A 320 -18.34 17.56 -12.23
CA GLY A 320 -18.79 17.85 -13.58
C GLY A 320 -17.83 18.72 -14.42
N ARG A 321 -18.13 18.87 -15.71
CA ARG A 321 -17.24 19.53 -16.69
C ARG A 321 -17.04 21.02 -16.37
N LYS A 322 -15.79 21.52 -16.42
CA LYS A 322 -15.41 22.94 -16.20
C LYS A 322 -15.71 23.49 -14.78
N ARG A 323 -15.82 22.63 -13.77
CA ARG A 323 -15.92 23.04 -12.36
C ARG A 323 -14.68 22.52 -11.62
N GLY A 324 -13.92 23.40 -10.96
CA GLY A 324 -12.89 23.00 -9.99
C GLY A 324 -11.42 22.89 -10.44
N HIS A 325 -10.94 23.68 -11.41
CA HIS A 325 -9.47 23.85 -11.62
C HIS A 325 -8.98 25.31 -11.52
N VAL A 326 -9.88 26.27 -11.37
CA VAL A 326 -9.56 27.69 -11.24
C VAL A 326 -10.65 28.30 -10.37
N PHE A 327 -10.32 28.71 -9.14
CA PHE A 327 -11.05 29.83 -8.56
C PHE A 327 -10.73 31.02 -9.48
N ARG A 328 -11.67 31.41 -10.35
CA ARG A 328 -11.54 32.71 -11.01
C ARG A 328 -11.62 33.73 -9.89
N VAL A 329 -10.49 34.40 -9.65
CA VAL A 329 -10.35 35.56 -8.76
C VAL A 329 -11.46 36.55 -9.02
#